data_AF-A0A1V4S8A8-F1
#
_entry.id   AF-A0A1V4S8A8-F1
#
_cell.length_a   1.000
_cell.length_b   1.000
_cell.length_c   1.000
_cell.angle_alpha   90.00
_cell.angle_beta   90.00
_cell.angle_gamma   90.00
#
_symmetry.space_group_name_H-M   'P 1'
#
loop_
_entity.id
_entity.type
_entity.pdbx_description
1 polymer ?
#
loop_
_entity_poly.entity_id
_entity_poly.type
_entity_poly.pdbx_seq_one_letter_code
_entity_poly.pdbx_strand_id
1 'polypeptide(L)'
;MNQFLSQQCYKCIVSVFAAIALTILSFPASADSLSIFKKSIIEYNVKHLEKSLSDGSYRGEEGILRISPEIASSFGLKVVVNQDYLDSKELFEKADRFYKKAVDFMTTQEKESFKGAYARIIAKNAALYNESIELAREKLIIYRSKLSPSVDERLNEDICSRLLIRLLQESLIKSDYNLRDGLGCFYNRCRDIKDKKGPLNTQNIRFVNQVFHEFDKKAFPKDKERFDLDRYDGNREYPGSAWEHVVGSSGFRYISFLESATRKYQKAGCPVNPLLFMALMRRESRFNPNAVSSVGAAGLTQIMPGTARSLGMDNIFMPAYFAEARSVLVRERRFKNKARAILLKITGENMLKQADHAREMMIKSREYGKKRAELYARYKQELLLKGADDRLNPGKAIKFGLKYLAEMMKRQKGDISLALASYNAGPGRIKQYKGIPPYSETICYRNSILKYYRSYLKKLNNYHAGLVRQKVY
;
A
#
# COMPACT_ATOMS: atom_id res chain seq x y z
N MET A 1 42.60 -33.03 44.26
CA MET A 1 41.23 -32.57 43.93
C MET A 1 41.25 -31.19 43.26
N ASN A 2 42.13 -30.98 42.26
CA ASN A 2 42.25 -29.70 41.53
C ASN A 2 42.70 -29.92 40.08
N GLN A 3 42.24 -31.00 39.46
CA GLN A 3 42.51 -31.31 38.04
C GLN A 3 41.30 -31.90 37.30
N PHE A 4 40.12 -31.87 37.92
CA PHE A 4 38.87 -32.41 37.36
C PHE A 4 37.83 -31.35 36.97
N LEU A 5 38.12 -30.06 37.19
CA LEU A 5 37.18 -28.96 36.91
C LEU A 5 37.49 -28.14 35.65
N SER A 6 38.52 -28.47 34.86
CA SER A 6 38.83 -27.71 33.62
C SER A 6 38.50 -28.42 32.31
N GLN A 7 38.11 -29.70 32.31
CA GLN A 7 37.72 -30.42 31.08
C GLN A 7 36.21 -30.47 30.80
N GLN A 8 35.36 -30.08 31.75
CA GLN A 8 33.90 -30.04 31.54
C GLN A 8 33.37 -28.70 31.00
N CYS A 9 34.14 -27.61 31.12
CA CYS A 9 33.77 -26.31 30.55
C CYS A 9 34.14 -26.13 29.06
N TYR A 10 35.04 -26.93 28.50
CA TYR A 10 35.40 -26.85 27.08
C TYR A 10 34.47 -27.66 26.15
N LYS A 11 33.66 -28.59 26.67
CA LYS A 11 32.64 -29.31 25.87
C LYS A 11 31.26 -28.63 25.82
N CYS A 12 30.98 -27.66 26.70
CA CYS A 12 29.74 -26.85 26.62
C CYS A 12 29.91 -25.58 25.76
N ILE A 13 31.12 -25.09 25.56
CA ILE A 13 31.34 -23.88 24.73
C ILE A 13 31.45 -24.25 23.24
N VAL A 14 31.94 -25.45 22.91
CA VAL A 14 31.98 -25.93 21.50
C VAL A 14 30.61 -26.43 21.01
N SER A 15 29.67 -26.76 21.90
CA SER A 15 28.30 -27.14 21.52
C SER A 15 27.35 -25.94 21.34
N VAL A 16 27.63 -24.79 21.96
CA VAL A 16 26.86 -23.55 21.74
C VAL A 16 27.26 -22.83 20.44
N PHE A 17 28.51 -22.94 20.00
CA PHE A 17 28.93 -22.40 18.70
C PHE A 17 28.69 -23.36 17.52
N ALA A 18 28.56 -24.67 17.75
CA ALA A 18 28.10 -25.61 16.72
C ALA A 18 26.57 -25.61 16.52
N ALA A 19 25.78 -25.20 17.53
CA ALA A 19 24.33 -24.99 17.38
C ALA A 19 23.96 -23.74 16.56
N ILE A 20 24.91 -22.81 16.38
CA ILE A 20 24.76 -21.61 15.52
C ILE A 20 25.20 -21.90 14.08
N ALA A 21 25.85 -23.05 13.82
CA ALA A 21 26.28 -23.48 12.48
C ALA A 21 25.39 -24.57 11.85
N LEU A 22 24.34 -25.03 12.52
CA LEU A 22 23.42 -26.06 12.00
C LEU A 22 21.93 -25.83 12.29
N THR A 23 21.53 -24.58 12.56
CA THR A 23 20.20 -24.15 12.13
C THR A 23 20.30 -23.71 10.67
N ILE A 24 20.35 -24.69 9.78
CA ILE A 24 19.71 -24.51 8.47
C ILE A 24 18.30 -24.07 8.86
N LEU A 25 18.03 -22.77 8.73
CA LEU A 25 16.71 -22.18 8.91
C LEU A 25 15.79 -22.93 7.95
N SER A 26 15.17 -24.00 8.46
CA SER A 26 14.20 -24.79 7.74
C SER A 26 13.14 -23.82 7.27
N PHE A 27 13.15 -23.57 5.97
CA PHE A 27 12.18 -22.70 5.30
C PHE A 27 10.79 -23.17 5.79
N PRO A 28 9.96 -22.31 6.39
CA PRO A 28 8.68 -22.78 6.91
C PRO A 28 7.79 -23.27 5.77
N ALA A 29 7.93 -22.75 4.56
CA ALA A 29 7.22 -23.32 3.41
C ALA A 29 7.71 -24.73 3.07
N SER A 30 6.77 -25.67 2.96
CA SER A 30 6.98 -26.97 2.33
C SER A 30 7.52 -26.79 0.89
N ALA A 31 8.13 -27.85 0.33
CA ALA A 31 8.52 -27.86 -1.08
C ALA A 31 7.35 -27.48 -2.00
N ASP A 32 6.14 -27.93 -1.66
CA ASP A 32 4.90 -27.61 -2.37
C ASP A 32 4.57 -26.11 -2.30
N SER A 33 4.66 -25.51 -1.11
CA SER A 33 4.41 -24.07 -0.92
C SER A 33 5.43 -23.21 -1.68
N LEU A 34 6.71 -23.59 -1.64
CA LEU A 34 7.75 -22.90 -2.39
C LEU A 34 7.52 -23.01 -3.91
N SER A 35 7.06 -24.17 -4.37
CA SER A 35 6.66 -24.39 -5.77
C SER A 35 5.51 -23.47 -6.18
N ILE A 36 4.48 -23.32 -5.34
CA ILE A 36 3.36 -22.40 -5.59
C ILE A 36 3.84 -20.95 -5.69
N PHE A 37 4.70 -20.50 -4.77
CA PHE A 37 5.25 -19.14 -4.82
C PHE A 37 6.11 -18.93 -6.06
N LYS A 38 7.09 -19.81 -6.31
CA LYS A 38 7.98 -19.72 -7.47
C LYS A 38 7.17 -19.60 -8.75
N LYS A 39 6.23 -20.53 -8.99
CA LYS A 39 5.39 -20.53 -10.19
C LYS A 39 4.59 -19.23 -10.32
N SER A 40 3.89 -18.81 -9.25
CA SER A 40 3.03 -17.63 -9.30
C SER A 40 3.81 -16.32 -9.51
N ILE A 41 5.02 -16.21 -8.94
CA ILE A 41 5.90 -15.06 -9.09
C ILE A 41 6.44 -14.98 -10.51
N ILE A 42 6.95 -16.09 -11.05
CA ILE A 42 7.49 -16.16 -12.41
C ILE A 42 6.38 -15.83 -13.41
N GLU A 43 5.22 -16.47 -13.30
CA GLU A 43 4.05 -16.19 -14.15
C GLU A 43 3.64 -14.71 -14.12
N TYR A 44 3.61 -14.08 -12.94
CA TYR A 44 3.32 -12.65 -12.84
C TYR A 44 4.37 -11.81 -13.57
N ASN A 45 5.65 -12.08 -13.32
CA ASN A 45 6.76 -11.28 -13.82
C ASN A 45 6.90 -11.40 -15.34
N VAL A 46 6.86 -12.62 -15.88
CA VAL A 46 6.92 -12.88 -17.34
C VAL A 46 5.77 -12.18 -18.04
N LYS A 47 4.53 -12.35 -17.55
CA LYS A 47 3.36 -11.65 -18.11
C LYS A 47 3.50 -10.13 -18.11
N HIS A 48 4.07 -9.55 -17.06
CA HIS A 48 4.26 -8.09 -17.01
C HIS A 48 5.44 -7.61 -17.84
N LEU A 49 6.45 -8.46 -18.06
CA LEU A 49 7.54 -8.19 -19.00
C LEU A 49 7.04 -8.21 -20.45
N GLU A 50 6.30 -9.24 -20.84
CA GLU A 50 5.65 -9.30 -22.16
C GLU A 50 4.74 -8.10 -22.40
N LYS A 51 3.95 -7.73 -21.39
CA LYS A 51 3.11 -6.54 -21.46
C LYS A 51 3.94 -5.28 -21.66
N SER A 52 5.02 -5.07 -20.90
CA SER A 52 5.83 -3.86 -21.00
C SER A 52 6.57 -3.75 -22.34
N LEU A 53 6.92 -4.89 -22.94
CA LEU A 53 7.44 -4.95 -24.30
C LEU A 53 6.35 -4.57 -25.33
N SER A 54 5.11 -5.04 -25.14
CA SER A 54 4.00 -4.75 -26.06
C SER A 54 3.47 -3.31 -26.01
N ASP A 55 3.47 -2.68 -24.82
CA ASP A 55 2.90 -1.34 -24.62
C ASP A 55 3.96 -0.22 -24.55
N GLY A 56 5.22 -0.55 -24.82
CA GLY A 56 6.34 0.39 -24.83
C GLY A 56 6.72 0.94 -23.44
N SER A 57 6.26 0.31 -22.36
CA SER A 57 6.64 0.66 -20.99
C SER A 57 7.88 -0.06 -20.47
N TYR A 58 8.54 -0.90 -21.28
CA TYR A 58 9.81 -1.53 -20.95
C TYR A 58 10.88 -0.49 -20.55
N ARG A 59 11.65 -0.78 -19.50
CA ARG A 59 12.71 0.08 -18.95
C ARG A 59 14.03 -0.66 -18.70
N GLY A 60 14.23 -1.82 -19.36
CA GLY A 60 15.45 -2.60 -19.23
C GLY A 60 15.38 -3.75 -18.22
N GLU A 61 14.24 -3.98 -17.56
CA GLU A 61 14.11 -5.08 -16.60
C GLU A 61 13.87 -6.42 -17.29
N GLU A 62 14.63 -7.46 -16.93
CA GLU A 62 14.64 -8.73 -17.66
C GLU A 62 14.55 -9.95 -16.74
N GLY A 63 14.25 -11.10 -17.36
CA GLY A 63 14.27 -12.41 -16.70
C GLY A 63 13.07 -12.72 -15.81
N ILE A 64 13.11 -13.88 -15.16
CA ILE A 64 12.01 -14.39 -14.33
C ILE A 64 11.78 -13.56 -13.05
N LEU A 65 12.81 -12.86 -12.59
CA LEU A 65 12.71 -11.89 -11.49
C LEU A 65 12.27 -10.50 -12.00
N ARG A 66 12.35 -10.28 -13.32
CA ARG A 66 12.12 -9.02 -14.02
C ARG A 66 12.91 -7.93 -13.30
N ILE A 67 14.23 -7.91 -13.33
CA ILE A 67 15.03 -6.93 -12.57
C ILE A 67 15.89 -6.07 -13.49
N SER A 68 16.13 -4.81 -13.12
CA SER A 68 17.03 -3.94 -13.87
C SER A 68 18.49 -4.42 -13.72
N PRO A 69 19.40 -4.01 -14.62
CA PRO A 69 20.82 -4.31 -14.50
C PRO A 69 21.41 -3.91 -13.15
N GLU A 70 21.07 -2.72 -12.63
CA GLU A 70 21.62 -2.23 -11.35
C GLU A 70 21.19 -3.10 -10.17
N ILE A 71 19.91 -3.53 -10.17
CA ILE A 71 19.39 -4.41 -9.13
C ILE A 71 20.04 -5.79 -9.22
N ALA A 72 20.18 -6.33 -10.43
CA ALA A 72 20.85 -7.60 -10.65
C ALA A 72 22.32 -7.56 -10.21
N SER A 73 23.08 -6.52 -10.58
CA SER A 73 24.45 -6.30 -10.11
C SER A 73 24.51 -6.21 -8.59
N SER A 74 23.55 -5.55 -7.94
CA SER A 74 23.49 -5.47 -6.47
C SER A 74 23.28 -6.84 -5.79
N PHE A 75 22.78 -7.83 -6.52
CA PHE A 75 22.67 -9.22 -6.07
C PHE A 75 23.84 -10.10 -6.50
N GLY A 76 24.86 -9.54 -7.13
CA GLY A 76 26.06 -10.24 -7.61
C GLY A 76 25.89 -10.93 -8.96
N LEU A 77 24.85 -10.61 -9.73
CA LEU A 77 24.68 -11.16 -11.08
C LEU A 77 25.57 -10.43 -12.08
N LYS A 78 26.16 -11.19 -13.01
CA LYS A 78 26.79 -10.65 -14.20
C LYS A 78 25.72 -10.18 -15.19
N VAL A 79 25.78 -8.90 -15.57
CA VAL A 79 24.79 -8.27 -16.45
C VAL A 79 25.43 -7.44 -17.54
N VAL A 80 24.70 -7.23 -18.63
CA VAL A 80 25.10 -6.30 -19.69
C VAL A 80 24.56 -4.91 -19.39
N VAL A 81 25.48 -3.95 -19.27
CA VAL A 81 25.21 -2.51 -19.25
C VAL A 81 26.03 -1.89 -20.38
N ASN A 82 25.37 -1.40 -21.41
CA ASN A 82 26.04 -0.79 -22.57
C ASN A 82 25.53 0.64 -22.79
N GLN A 83 26.13 1.33 -23.77
CA GLN A 83 25.80 2.72 -24.06
C GLN A 83 24.32 2.91 -24.43
N ASP A 84 23.70 1.97 -25.16
CA ASP A 84 22.27 2.07 -25.51
C ASP A 84 21.36 2.06 -24.28
N TYR A 85 21.67 1.22 -23.29
CA TYR A 85 20.94 1.23 -22.01
C TYR A 85 21.12 2.55 -21.27
N LEU A 86 22.37 3.05 -21.17
CA LEU A 86 22.67 4.31 -20.47
C LEU A 86 22.00 5.51 -21.14
N ASP A 87 22.08 5.61 -22.48
CA ASP A 87 21.42 6.63 -23.28
C ASP A 87 19.90 6.61 -23.05
N SER A 88 19.30 5.41 -23.02
CA SER A 88 17.85 5.27 -22.79
C SER A 88 17.42 5.82 -21.42
N LYS A 89 18.23 5.60 -20.37
CA LYS A 89 17.95 6.13 -19.03
C LYS A 89 18.01 7.65 -19.01
N GLU A 90 19.05 8.23 -19.61
CA GLU A 90 19.19 9.69 -19.70
C GLU A 90 18.01 10.32 -20.47
N LEU A 91 17.56 9.65 -21.53
CA LEU A 91 16.39 10.08 -22.31
C LEU A 91 15.09 10.00 -21.50
N PHE A 92 14.88 8.97 -20.67
CA PHE A 92 13.73 8.95 -19.75
C PHE A 92 13.78 10.06 -18.71
N GLU A 93 14.96 10.37 -18.16
CA GLU A 93 15.12 11.48 -17.23
C GLU A 93 14.87 12.84 -17.91
N LYS A 94 15.31 13.01 -19.16
CA LYS A 94 14.98 14.18 -20.00
C LYS A 94 13.47 14.28 -20.22
N ALA A 95 12.82 13.18 -20.60
CA ALA A 95 11.39 13.11 -20.80
C ALA A 95 10.63 13.56 -19.53
N ASP A 96 10.98 13.04 -18.36
CA ASP A 96 10.33 13.41 -17.10
C ASP A 96 10.44 14.91 -16.80
N ARG A 97 11.60 15.54 -17.09
CA ARG A 97 11.79 16.99 -16.97
C ARG A 97 10.88 17.77 -17.91
N PHE A 98 10.79 17.35 -19.18
CA PHE A 98 9.92 17.99 -20.17
C PHE A 98 8.44 17.84 -19.82
N TYR A 99 8.01 16.64 -19.42
CA TYR A 99 6.64 16.38 -18.98
C TYR A 99 6.26 17.28 -17.80
N LYS A 100 7.14 17.37 -16.80
CA LYS A 100 6.94 18.24 -15.64
C LYS A 100 6.77 19.70 -16.07
N LYS A 101 7.68 20.21 -16.90
CA LYS A 101 7.61 21.60 -17.39
C LYS A 101 6.31 21.86 -18.16
N ALA A 102 5.88 20.94 -19.02
CA ALA A 102 4.61 21.09 -19.73
C ALA A 102 3.40 21.11 -18.77
N VAL A 103 3.39 20.27 -17.74
CA VAL A 103 2.33 20.25 -16.71
C VAL A 103 2.32 21.52 -15.87
N ASP A 104 3.49 22.06 -15.50
CA ASP A 104 3.60 23.29 -14.73
C ASP A 104 2.99 24.47 -15.51
N PHE A 105 3.31 24.60 -16.80
CA PHE A 105 2.71 25.62 -17.67
C PHE A 105 1.24 25.37 -18.03
N MET A 106 0.74 24.12 -18.00
CA MET A 106 -0.71 23.87 -18.09
C MET A 106 -1.47 24.31 -16.83
N THR A 107 -0.78 24.40 -15.68
CA THR A 107 -1.43 24.64 -14.38
C THR A 107 -1.23 26.05 -13.84
N THR A 108 -0.26 26.83 -14.32
CA THR A 108 0.03 28.19 -13.84
C THR A 108 -1.15 29.17 -13.96
N GLN A 109 -1.26 30.08 -12.97
CA GLN A 109 -2.21 31.20 -12.91
C GLN A 109 -1.61 32.54 -13.32
N GLU A 110 -0.32 32.57 -13.58
CA GLU A 110 0.35 33.80 -14.00
C GLU A 110 -0.22 34.28 -15.34
N LYS A 111 -0.16 35.59 -15.56
CA LYS A 111 -0.53 36.17 -16.85
C LYS A 111 0.53 35.78 -17.87
N GLU A 112 0.07 35.39 -19.05
CA GLU A 112 0.96 35.22 -20.19
C GLU A 112 1.63 36.56 -20.52
N SER A 113 2.91 36.49 -20.89
CA SER A 113 3.65 37.67 -21.38
C SER A 113 3.06 38.20 -22.69
N PHE A 114 2.54 37.31 -23.53
CA PHE A 114 1.78 37.63 -24.74
C PHE A 114 0.86 36.47 -25.11
N LYS A 115 -0.15 36.72 -25.95
CA LYS A 115 -1.15 35.71 -26.32
C LYS A 115 -0.51 34.45 -26.90
N GLY A 116 -0.78 33.31 -26.26
CA GLY A 116 -0.30 31.99 -26.68
C GLY A 116 1.15 31.70 -26.26
N ALA A 117 1.71 32.46 -25.32
CA ALA A 117 3.04 32.19 -24.77
C ALA A 117 3.11 30.82 -24.08
N TYR A 118 2.11 30.45 -23.26
CA TYR A 118 2.12 29.15 -22.60
C TYR A 118 1.81 28.02 -23.56
N ALA A 119 0.92 28.21 -24.53
CA ALA A 119 0.63 27.20 -25.56
C ALA A 119 1.91 26.78 -26.30
N ARG A 120 2.80 27.72 -26.65
CA ARG A 120 4.11 27.42 -27.25
C ARG A 120 5.01 26.61 -26.33
N ILE A 121 5.13 27.01 -25.06
CA ILE A 121 5.97 26.30 -24.09
C ILE A 121 5.43 24.89 -23.84
N ILE A 122 4.12 24.73 -23.69
CA ILE A 122 3.47 23.43 -23.51
C ILE A 122 3.69 22.56 -24.75
N ALA A 123 3.46 23.07 -25.95
CA ALA A 123 3.63 22.32 -27.20
C ALA A 123 5.08 21.83 -27.34
N LYS A 124 6.05 22.72 -27.16
CA LYS A 124 7.47 22.40 -27.19
C LYS A 124 7.86 21.30 -26.20
N ASN A 125 7.49 21.46 -24.93
CA ASN A 125 7.87 20.49 -23.92
C ASN A 125 7.12 19.15 -24.06
N ALA A 126 5.88 19.16 -24.56
CA ALA A 126 5.16 17.93 -24.86
C ALA A 126 5.76 17.17 -26.05
N ALA A 127 6.17 17.88 -27.11
CA ALA A 127 6.86 17.29 -28.26
C ALA A 127 8.20 16.68 -27.84
N LEU A 128 9.05 17.44 -27.11
CA LEU A 128 10.33 16.96 -26.61
C LEU A 128 10.17 15.78 -25.64
N TYR A 129 9.11 15.77 -24.82
CA TYR A 129 8.76 14.61 -23.99
C TYR A 129 8.51 13.37 -24.86
N ASN A 130 7.62 13.46 -25.85
CA ASN A 130 7.25 12.32 -26.68
C ASN A 130 8.44 11.84 -27.54
N GLU A 131 9.21 12.74 -28.13
CA GLU A 131 10.45 12.41 -28.85
C GLU A 131 11.45 11.68 -27.96
N SER A 132 11.72 12.19 -26.75
CA SER A 132 12.64 11.56 -25.80
C SER A 132 12.17 10.15 -25.40
N ILE A 133 10.86 9.94 -25.24
CA ILE A 133 10.27 8.63 -24.95
C ILE A 133 10.49 7.65 -26.11
N GLU A 134 10.26 8.07 -27.36
CA GLU A 134 10.45 7.20 -28.52
C GLU A 134 11.93 6.83 -28.72
N LEU A 135 12.84 7.81 -28.67
CA LEU A 135 14.28 7.55 -28.75
C LEU A 135 14.76 6.61 -27.65
N ALA A 136 14.26 6.78 -26.41
CA ALA A 136 14.61 5.87 -25.31
C ALA A 136 14.15 4.43 -25.58
N ARG A 137 12.99 4.26 -26.22
CA ARG A 137 12.46 2.94 -26.59
C ARG A 137 13.29 2.28 -27.69
N GLU A 138 13.67 3.02 -28.72
CA GLU A 138 14.54 2.53 -29.80
C GLU A 138 15.87 2.03 -29.22
N LYS A 139 16.48 2.81 -28.33
CA LYS A 139 17.69 2.43 -27.61
C LYS A 139 17.50 1.15 -26.78
N LEU A 140 16.37 1.01 -26.09
CA LEU A 140 16.07 -0.20 -25.33
C LEU A 140 15.83 -1.44 -26.20
N ILE A 141 15.29 -1.29 -27.41
CA ILE A 141 15.13 -2.40 -28.36
C ILE A 141 16.51 -2.91 -28.80
N ILE A 142 17.42 -2.01 -29.14
CA ILE A 142 18.80 -2.34 -29.53
C ILE A 142 19.58 -2.93 -28.35
N TYR A 143 19.42 -2.37 -27.16
CA TYR A 143 19.99 -2.92 -25.93
C TYR A 143 19.53 -4.37 -25.72
N ARG A 144 18.22 -4.60 -25.81
CA ARG A 144 17.61 -5.91 -25.57
C ARG A 144 18.03 -6.95 -26.60
N SER A 145 18.22 -6.58 -27.87
CA SER A 145 18.65 -7.52 -28.92
C SER A 145 20.06 -8.09 -28.69
N LYS A 146 20.84 -7.48 -27.80
CA LYS A 146 22.19 -7.91 -27.42
C LYS A 146 22.21 -8.80 -26.17
N LEU A 147 21.06 -9.04 -25.54
CA LEU A 147 20.96 -9.84 -24.32
C LEU A 147 20.77 -11.32 -24.64
N SER A 148 21.51 -12.18 -23.95
CA SER A 148 21.33 -13.64 -23.97
C SER A 148 21.73 -14.24 -22.62
N PRO A 149 21.30 -15.47 -22.29
CA PRO A 149 21.70 -16.14 -21.06
C PRO A 149 23.22 -16.35 -20.88
N SER A 150 24.02 -16.26 -21.95
CA SER A 150 25.48 -16.41 -21.87
C SER A 150 26.21 -15.12 -21.48
N VAL A 151 25.58 -13.95 -21.69
CA VAL A 151 26.19 -12.64 -21.40
C VAL A 151 25.48 -11.90 -20.26
N ASP A 152 24.21 -12.22 -19.98
CA ASP A 152 23.40 -11.61 -18.93
C ASP A 152 22.68 -12.67 -18.08
N GLU A 153 23.10 -12.82 -16.83
CA GLU A 153 22.61 -13.86 -15.91
C GLU A 153 21.16 -13.63 -15.45
N ARG A 154 20.57 -12.44 -15.69
CA ARG A 154 19.13 -12.25 -15.46
C ARG A 154 18.29 -13.19 -16.33
N LEU A 155 18.82 -13.58 -17.49
CA LEU A 155 18.19 -14.51 -18.41
C LEU A 155 18.53 -15.99 -18.12
N ASN A 156 19.39 -16.26 -17.13
CA ASN A 156 19.68 -17.62 -16.68
C ASN A 156 18.65 -18.07 -15.62
N GLU A 157 17.79 -19.02 -16.00
CA GLU A 157 16.68 -19.46 -15.16
C GLU A 157 17.13 -20.13 -13.86
N ASP A 158 18.21 -20.92 -13.88
CA ASP A 158 18.71 -21.64 -12.70
C ASP A 158 19.30 -20.70 -11.65
N ILE A 159 20.15 -19.76 -12.10
CA ILE A 159 20.72 -18.72 -11.24
C ILE A 159 19.61 -17.88 -10.63
N CYS A 160 18.69 -17.38 -11.46
CA CYS A 160 17.59 -16.54 -11.00
C CYS A 160 16.59 -17.29 -10.13
N SER A 161 16.38 -18.59 -10.36
CA SER A 161 15.49 -19.42 -9.53
C SER A 161 16.01 -19.57 -8.11
N ARG A 162 17.32 -19.82 -7.95
CA ARG A 162 17.95 -19.88 -6.62
C ARG A 162 17.91 -18.52 -5.92
N LEU A 163 18.19 -17.45 -6.66
CA LEU A 163 18.10 -16.08 -6.13
C LEU A 163 16.68 -15.73 -5.68
N LEU A 164 15.65 -16.09 -6.46
CA LEU A 164 14.24 -15.87 -6.13
C LEU A 164 13.89 -16.47 -4.76
N ILE A 165 14.22 -17.75 -4.56
CA ILE A 165 13.93 -18.49 -3.32
C ILE A 165 14.59 -17.80 -2.13
N ARG A 166 15.88 -17.48 -2.25
CA ARG A 166 16.64 -16.79 -1.19
C ARG A 166 16.04 -15.44 -0.84
N LEU A 167 15.77 -14.59 -1.85
CA LEU A 167 15.19 -13.26 -1.64
C LEU A 167 13.80 -13.33 -1.00
N LEU A 168 12.99 -14.32 -1.40
CA LEU A 168 11.66 -14.54 -0.82
C LEU A 168 11.77 -14.98 0.65
N GLN A 169 12.69 -15.90 0.98
CA GLN A 169 12.94 -16.36 2.35
C GLN A 169 13.28 -15.20 3.27
N GLU A 170 14.30 -14.42 2.89
CA GLU A 170 14.79 -13.29 3.66
C GLU A 170 13.68 -12.25 3.86
N SER A 171 12.82 -12.06 2.86
CA SER A 171 11.70 -11.12 2.93
C SER A 171 10.58 -11.60 3.85
N LEU A 172 10.29 -12.91 3.86
CA LEU A 172 9.33 -13.53 4.76
C LEU A 172 9.82 -13.47 6.22
N ILE A 173 11.08 -13.81 6.47
CA ILE A 173 11.72 -13.69 7.80
C ILE A 173 11.64 -12.25 8.30
N LYS A 174 12.03 -11.27 7.47
CA LYS A 174 11.96 -9.84 7.82
C LYS A 174 10.55 -9.36 8.19
N SER A 175 9.52 -10.05 7.70
CA SER A 175 8.11 -9.72 7.95
C SER A 175 7.45 -10.56 9.05
N ASP A 176 8.24 -11.28 9.86
CA ASP A 176 7.72 -12.23 10.86
C ASP A 176 6.73 -13.23 10.23
N TYR A 177 7.04 -13.69 9.01
CA TYR A 177 6.21 -14.58 8.20
C TYR A 177 4.78 -14.07 7.88
N ASN A 178 4.54 -12.76 7.98
CA ASN A 178 3.33 -12.15 7.43
C ASN A 178 3.37 -12.18 5.90
N LEU A 179 2.50 -12.98 5.28
CA LEU A 179 2.65 -13.31 3.86
C LEU A 179 2.50 -12.09 2.94
N ARG A 180 1.56 -11.18 3.24
CA ARG A 180 1.38 -9.96 2.41
C ARG A 180 2.59 -9.05 2.51
N ASP A 181 3.06 -8.81 3.73
CA ASP A 181 4.19 -7.93 3.99
C ASP A 181 5.48 -8.52 3.39
N GLY A 182 5.71 -9.83 3.55
CA GLY A 182 6.87 -10.54 2.98
C GLY A 182 6.91 -10.49 1.45
N LEU A 183 5.77 -10.73 0.78
CA LEU A 183 5.66 -10.58 -0.67
C LEU A 183 5.89 -9.13 -1.12
N GLY A 184 5.40 -8.15 -0.34
CA GLY A 184 5.66 -6.74 -0.59
C GLY A 184 7.14 -6.39 -0.50
N CYS A 185 7.82 -6.84 0.57
CA CYS A 185 9.26 -6.70 0.78
C CYS A 185 10.06 -7.34 -0.36
N PHE A 186 9.71 -8.56 -0.76
CA PHE A 186 10.36 -9.26 -1.88
C PHE A 186 10.27 -8.42 -3.17
N TYR A 187 9.06 -7.99 -3.53
CA TYR A 187 8.86 -7.19 -4.73
C TYR A 187 9.66 -5.88 -4.68
N ASN A 188 9.65 -5.20 -3.53
CA ASN A 188 10.32 -3.91 -3.39
C ASN A 188 11.85 -4.05 -3.52
N ARG A 189 12.43 -5.13 -2.99
CA ARG A 189 13.85 -5.45 -3.18
C ARG A 189 14.22 -5.68 -4.65
N CYS A 190 13.36 -6.35 -5.41
CA CYS A 190 13.56 -6.54 -6.85
C CYS A 190 13.37 -5.26 -7.68
N ARG A 191 13.03 -4.11 -7.08
CA ARG A 191 12.68 -2.86 -7.78
C ARG A 191 13.35 -1.61 -7.24
N ASP A 192 14.27 -1.76 -6.28
CA ASP A 192 14.84 -0.66 -5.48
C ASP A 192 13.78 0.27 -4.85
N ILE A 193 12.63 -0.28 -4.47
CA ILE A 193 11.57 0.53 -3.85
C ILE A 193 11.85 0.66 -2.37
N LYS A 194 12.08 1.88 -1.89
CA LYS A 194 12.29 2.16 -0.46
C LYS A 194 10.97 2.04 0.33
N ASP A 195 10.95 1.18 1.33
CA ASP A 195 9.79 0.84 2.19
C ASP A 195 9.37 1.95 3.19
N LYS A 196 9.48 3.24 2.83
CA LYS A 196 9.27 4.36 3.78
C LYS A 196 7.90 4.36 4.47
N LYS A 197 6.85 3.88 3.79
CA LYS A 197 5.45 3.87 4.27
C LYS A 197 4.94 2.45 4.58
N GLY A 198 5.85 1.50 4.73
CA GLY A 198 5.54 0.09 4.92
C GLY A 198 5.74 -0.76 3.66
N PRO A 199 5.58 -2.08 3.79
CA PRO A 199 5.98 -3.06 2.77
C PRO A 199 5.05 -3.05 1.55
N LEU A 200 3.76 -2.75 1.74
CA LEU A 200 2.80 -2.64 0.65
C LEU A 200 2.77 -1.22 0.07
N ASN A 201 2.70 -1.10 -1.26
CA ASN A 201 2.60 0.17 -1.98
C ASN A 201 1.85 0.00 -3.32
N THR A 202 1.58 1.10 -4.02
CA THR A 202 0.80 1.09 -5.27
C THR A 202 1.48 0.34 -6.42
N GLN A 203 2.80 0.17 -6.36
CA GLN A 203 3.56 -0.54 -7.40
C GLN A 203 3.50 -2.07 -7.19
N ASN A 204 3.45 -2.54 -5.93
CA ASN A 204 3.53 -3.96 -5.62
C ASN A 204 2.19 -4.64 -5.31
N ILE A 205 1.13 -3.89 -4.98
CA ILE A 205 -0.07 -4.51 -4.42
C ILE A 205 -0.79 -5.48 -5.38
N ARG A 206 -0.67 -5.25 -6.69
CA ARG A 206 -1.23 -6.17 -7.70
C ARG A 206 -0.51 -7.51 -7.71
N PHE A 207 0.83 -7.48 -7.62
CA PHE A 207 1.66 -8.65 -7.45
C PHE A 207 1.29 -9.39 -6.16
N VAL A 208 1.25 -8.67 -5.03
CA VAL A 208 0.92 -9.27 -3.73
C VAL A 208 -0.46 -9.90 -3.73
N ASN A 209 -1.49 -9.23 -4.27
CA ASN A 209 -2.83 -9.80 -4.36
C ASN A 209 -2.85 -11.09 -5.17
N GLN A 210 -2.17 -11.13 -6.33
CA GLN A 210 -2.14 -12.31 -7.19
C GLN A 210 -1.41 -13.48 -6.52
N VAL A 211 -0.17 -13.26 -6.06
CA VAL A 211 0.63 -14.34 -5.47
C VAL A 211 0.01 -14.85 -4.17
N PHE A 212 -0.51 -13.97 -3.33
CA PHE A 212 -1.24 -14.36 -2.12
C PHE A 212 -2.49 -15.18 -2.47
N HIS A 213 -3.26 -14.77 -3.47
CA HIS A 213 -4.49 -15.48 -3.86
C HIS A 213 -4.18 -16.88 -4.38
N GLU A 214 -3.15 -17.04 -5.21
CA GLU A 214 -2.73 -18.35 -5.71
C GLU A 214 -2.26 -19.26 -4.57
N PHE A 215 -1.47 -18.73 -3.62
CA PHE A 215 -1.08 -19.46 -2.42
C PHE A 215 -2.28 -19.88 -1.57
N ASP A 216 -3.14 -18.93 -1.19
CA ASP A 216 -4.32 -19.22 -0.37
C ASP A 216 -5.31 -20.15 -1.07
N LYS A 217 -5.36 -20.17 -2.40
CA LYS A 217 -6.22 -21.11 -3.12
C LYS A 217 -5.63 -22.53 -3.17
N LYS A 218 -4.32 -22.66 -3.38
CA LYS A 218 -3.67 -23.94 -3.73
C LYS A 218 -2.96 -24.64 -2.58
N ALA A 219 -2.51 -23.89 -1.57
CA ALA A 219 -1.74 -24.46 -0.46
C ALA A 219 -2.62 -25.33 0.45
N PHE A 220 -2.03 -26.39 0.98
CA PHE A 220 -2.68 -27.23 1.99
C PHE A 220 -2.90 -26.45 3.30
N PRO A 221 -3.92 -26.79 4.11
CA PRO A 221 -4.17 -26.12 5.40
C PRO A 221 -2.94 -26.03 6.31
N LYS A 222 -2.21 -27.14 6.48
CA LYS A 222 -0.96 -27.23 7.27
C LYS A 222 0.14 -26.27 6.82
N ASP A 223 0.14 -25.87 5.55
CA ASP A 223 1.12 -24.94 5.00
C ASP A 223 0.70 -23.49 5.24
N LYS A 224 -0.62 -23.22 5.18
CA LYS A 224 -1.17 -21.90 5.50
C LYS A 224 -0.92 -21.51 6.96
N GLU A 225 -0.98 -22.47 7.87
CA GLU A 225 -0.70 -22.29 9.30
C GLU A 225 0.72 -21.79 9.60
N ARG A 226 1.64 -21.94 8.64
CA ARG A 226 3.03 -21.51 8.77
C ARG A 226 3.26 -20.02 8.46
N PHE A 227 2.20 -19.33 8.05
CA PHE A 227 2.24 -17.91 7.68
C PHE A 227 1.18 -17.13 8.46
N ASP A 228 1.51 -15.89 8.82
CA ASP A 228 0.48 -14.92 9.22
C ASP A 228 -0.22 -14.40 7.96
N LEU A 229 -1.46 -14.87 7.75
CA LEU A 229 -2.30 -14.49 6.62
C LEU A 229 -3.16 -13.25 6.88
N ASP A 230 -2.86 -12.48 7.94
CA ASP A 230 -3.71 -11.38 8.45
C ASP A 230 -5.13 -11.84 8.79
N ARG A 231 -5.32 -13.11 9.15
CA ARG A 231 -6.65 -13.66 9.47
C ARG A 231 -6.93 -13.62 10.96
N TYR A 232 -8.16 -13.26 11.29
CA TYR A 232 -8.75 -13.63 12.56
C TYR A 232 -9.02 -15.13 12.56
N ASP A 233 -8.43 -15.85 13.50
CA ASP A 233 -8.45 -17.31 13.61
C ASP A 233 -9.37 -17.83 14.73
N GLY A 234 -10.16 -16.96 15.38
CA GLY A 234 -10.98 -17.34 16.53
C GLY A 234 -10.19 -17.55 17.83
N ASN A 235 -8.90 -17.89 17.71
CA ASN A 235 -7.99 -18.25 18.80
C ASN A 235 -7.17 -17.09 19.35
N ARG A 236 -7.17 -15.91 18.72
CA ARG A 236 -6.75 -14.67 19.40
C ARG A 236 -7.76 -14.35 20.49
N GLU A 237 -7.53 -14.96 21.65
CA GLU A 237 -8.29 -14.81 22.87
C GLU A 237 -8.60 -13.32 23.09
N TYR A 238 -9.87 -13.02 23.37
CA TYR A 238 -10.22 -11.67 23.77
C TYR A 238 -9.36 -11.34 25.00
N PRO A 239 -8.62 -10.22 24.99
CA PRO A 239 -7.57 -9.97 25.98
C PRO A 239 -8.08 -9.63 27.40
N GLY A 240 -9.27 -10.12 27.77
CA GLY A 240 -9.93 -9.81 29.04
C GLY A 240 -10.09 -8.30 29.23
N SER A 241 -9.77 -7.81 30.43
CA SER A 241 -9.64 -6.38 30.73
C SER A 241 -8.22 -5.83 30.49
N ALA A 242 -7.22 -6.68 30.21
CA ALA A 242 -5.82 -6.26 30.15
C ALA A 242 -5.52 -5.26 29.01
N TRP A 243 -6.30 -5.27 27.94
CA TRP A 243 -6.20 -4.28 26.87
C TRP A 243 -6.53 -2.86 27.36
N GLU A 244 -7.34 -2.70 28.41
CA GLU A 244 -7.71 -1.40 28.97
C GLU A 244 -6.49 -0.66 29.51
N HIS A 245 -5.50 -1.36 30.08
CA HIS A 245 -4.23 -0.77 30.50
C HIS A 245 -3.42 -0.24 29.31
N VAL A 246 -3.38 -0.98 28.20
CA VAL A 246 -2.68 -0.56 26.98
C VAL A 246 -3.37 0.67 26.36
N VAL A 247 -4.70 0.69 26.38
CA VAL A 247 -5.50 1.78 25.84
C VAL A 247 -5.40 3.04 26.73
N GLY A 248 -5.51 2.86 28.05
CA GLY A 248 -5.41 3.94 29.05
C GLY A 248 -4.04 4.60 29.04
N SER A 249 -2.95 3.82 29.03
CA SER A 249 -1.58 4.35 28.91
C SER A 249 -1.32 5.08 27.57
N SER A 250 -2.18 4.90 26.57
CA SER A 250 -2.09 5.60 25.29
C SER A 250 -2.89 6.91 25.25
N GLY A 251 -3.44 7.35 26.40
CA GLY A 251 -4.16 8.62 26.55
C GLY A 251 -5.58 8.60 25.98
N PHE A 252 -6.15 7.42 25.72
CA PHE A 252 -7.49 7.28 25.17
C PHE A 252 -8.56 7.42 26.26
N ARG A 253 -9.43 8.42 26.12
CA ARG A 253 -10.39 8.83 27.17
C ARG A 253 -11.77 8.17 27.06
N TYR A 254 -12.00 7.32 26.06
CA TYR A 254 -13.33 6.76 25.75
C TYR A 254 -13.40 5.25 26.03
N ILE A 255 -12.67 4.76 27.04
CA ILE A 255 -12.55 3.33 27.36
C ILE A 255 -13.92 2.71 27.64
N SER A 256 -14.76 3.36 28.45
CA SER A 256 -16.10 2.84 28.79
C SER A 256 -17.01 2.66 27.57
N PHE A 257 -16.98 3.60 26.61
CA PHE A 257 -17.72 3.47 25.36
C PHE A 257 -17.17 2.32 24.51
N LEU A 258 -15.84 2.18 24.44
CA LEU A 258 -15.20 1.11 23.69
C LEU A 258 -15.53 -0.27 24.28
N GLU A 259 -15.42 -0.42 25.60
CA GLU A 259 -15.71 -1.64 26.35
C GLU A 259 -17.20 -2.05 26.22
N SER A 260 -18.11 -1.08 26.35
CA SER A 260 -19.55 -1.31 26.11
C SER A 260 -19.82 -1.79 24.69
N ALA A 261 -19.20 -1.13 23.69
CA ALA A 261 -19.37 -1.50 22.30
C ALA A 261 -18.73 -2.87 21.98
N THR A 262 -17.55 -3.17 22.49
CA THR A 262 -16.85 -4.44 22.24
C THR A 262 -17.62 -5.60 22.85
N ARG A 263 -18.12 -5.50 24.08
CA ARG A 263 -18.99 -6.53 24.70
C ARG A 263 -20.16 -6.93 23.80
N LYS A 264 -20.82 -5.95 23.18
CA LYS A 264 -21.95 -6.20 22.28
C LYS A 264 -21.54 -7.00 21.04
N TYR A 265 -20.35 -6.75 20.49
CA TYR A 265 -19.86 -7.40 19.27
C TYR A 265 -18.89 -8.55 19.53
N GLN A 266 -18.57 -8.86 20.78
CA GLN A 266 -17.68 -9.95 21.18
C GLN A 266 -18.29 -11.32 20.88
N LYS A 267 -19.62 -11.44 20.95
CA LYS A 267 -20.36 -12.66 20.57
C LYS A 267 -20.73 -12.72 19.09
N ALA A 268 -20.28 -11.77 18.27
CA ALA A 268 -20.44 -11.85 16.82
C ALA A 268 -19.43 -12.86 16.27
N GLY A 269 -19.78 -13.65 15.24
CA GLY A 269 -18.91 -14.70 14.68
C GLY A 269 -17.55 -14.24 14.10
N CYS A 270 -17.25 -12.92 14.10
CA CYS A 270 -15.94 -12.35 13.81
C CYS A 270 -15.72 -11.15 14.75
N PRO A 271 -15.35 -11.36 16.04
CA PRO A 271 -15.18 -10.26 16.98
C PRO A 271 -13.99 -9.39 16.59
N VAL A 272 -14.16 -8.09 16.74
CA VAL A 272 -13.11 -7.11 16.48
C VAL A 272 -12.26 -6.95 17.74
N ASN A 273 -10.95 -7.17 17.63
CA ASN A 273 -10.02 -6.91 18.72
C ASN A 273 -10.06 -5.41 19.12
N PRO A 274 -10.29 -5.05 20.40
CA PRO A 274 -10.36 -3.66 20.84
C PRO A 274 -9.13 -2.83 20.47
N LEU A 275 -7.93 -3.41 20.50
CA LEU A 275 -6.68 -2.74 20.13
C LEU A 275 -6.58 -2.47 18.62
N LEU A 276 -7.18 -3.33 17.79
CA LEU A 276 -7.27 -3.07 16.35
C LEU A 276 -8.20 -1.90 16.06
N PHE A 277 -9.36 -1.85 16.73
CA PHE A 277 -10.28 -0.73 16.57
C PHE A 277 -9.71 0.58 17.14
N MET A 278 -8.98 0.51 18.25
CA MET A 278 -8.23 1.66 18.78
C MET A 278 -7.17 2.15 17.77
N ALA A 279 -6.42 1.25 17.13
CA ALA A 279 -5.47 1.58 16.07
C ALA A 279 -6.14 2.24 14.87
N LEU A 280 -7.33 1.76 14.48
CA LEU A 280 -8.16 2.38 13.45
C LEU A 280 -8.54 3.82 13.84
N MET A 281 -9.11 4.02 15.03
CA MET A 281 -9.51 5.35 15.51
C MET A 281 -8.32 6.32 15.59
N ARG A 282 -7.14 5.82 15.99
CA ARG A 282 -5.90 6.61 15.98
C ARG A 282 -5.56 7.08 14.57
N ARG A 283 -5.65 6.20 13.57
CA ARG A 283 -5.38 6.54 12.16
C ARG A 283 -6.41 7.52 11.61
N GLU A 284 -7.68 7.33 11.95
CA GLU A 284 -8.79 8.13 11.42
C GLU A 284 -8.80 9.56 11.95
N SER A 285 -8.65 9.74 13.26
CA SER A 285 -8.92 11.04 13.89
C SER A 285 -7.86 11.47 14.90
N ARG A 286 -6.86 10.63 15.20
CA ARG A 286 -6.00 10.79 16.38
C ARG A 286 -6.82 11.00 17.66
N PHE A 287 -7.97 10.31 17.75
CA PHE A 287 -8.93 10.40 18.85
C PHE A 287 -9.61 11.77 19.02
N ASN A 288 -9.62 12.63 17.98
CA ASN A 288 -10.37 13.88 17.97
C ASN A 288 -11.83 13.63 17.55
N PRO A 289 -12.83 13.82 18.44
CA PRO A 289 -14.23 13.63 18.08
C PRO A 289 -14.76 14.68 17.10
N ASN A 290 -14.09 15.83 16.99
CA ASN A 290 -14.43 16.92 16.07
C ASN A 290 -13.64 16.84 14.75
N ALA A 291 -13.00 15.71 14.46
CA ALA A 291 -12.28 15.52 13.20
C ALA A 291 -13.25 15.49 12.01
N VAL A 292 -12.99 16.29 10.98
CA VAL A 292 -13.73 16.31 9.72
C VAL A 292 -12.76 16.30 8.56
N SER A 293 -12.86 15.30 7.68
CA SER A 293 -11.97 15.15 6.51
C SER A 293 -12.29 16.16 5.41
N SER A 294 -11.36 16.30 4.46
CA SER A 294 -11.51 17.15 3.26
C SER A 294 -12.63 16.71 2.32
N VAL A 295 -13.25 15.56 2.56
CA VAL A 295 -14.38 15.02 1.78
C VAL A 295 -15.60 14.70 2.66
N GLY A 296 -15.60 15.13 3.94
CA GLY A 296 -16.76 15.12 4.82
C GLY A 296 -17.01 13.87 5.66
N ALA A 297 -16.03 12.98 5.75
CA ALA A 297 -15.99 11.96 6.81
C ALA A 297 -15.80 12.65 8.16
N ALA A 298 -16.46 12.16 9.22
CA ALA A 298 -16.53 12.88 10.49
C ALA A 298 -16.37 11.97 11.70
N GLY A 299 -15.92 12.54 12.81
CA GLY A 299 -15.86 11.87 14.10
C GLY A 299 -14.61 11.04 14.34
N LEU A 300 -14.61 10.32 15.46
CA LEU A 300 -13.51 9.44 15.88
C LEU A 300 -13.15 8.37 14.83
N THR A 301 -14.15 7.91 14.09
CA THR A 301 -14.09 6.77 13.17
C THR A 301 -14.26 7.17 11.70
N GLN A 302 -14.32 8.49 11.42
CA GLN A 302 -14.35 9.09 10.09
C GLN A 302 -15.38 8.45 9.13
N ILE A 303 -16.59 8.20 9.63
CA ILE A 303 -17.66 7.63 8.81
C ILE A 303 -18.23 8.71 7.86
N MET A 304 -18.43 8.33 6.60
CA MET A 304 -19.09 9.16 5.58
C MET A 304 -20.58 9.35 5.90
N PRO A 305 -21.22 10.51 5.59
CA PRO A 305 -22.62 10.76 5.94
C PRO A 305 -23.60 9.69 5.43
N GLY A 306 -23.41 9.27 4.16
CA GLY A 306 -24.24 8.21 3.57
C GLY A 306 -24.07 6.85 4.28
N THR A 307 -22.84 6.52 4.68
CA THR A 307 -22.54 5.28 5.43
C THR A 307 -23.13 5.34 6.83
N ALA A 308 -23.07 6.51 7.50
CA ALA A 308 -23.68 6.70 8.81
C ALA A 308 -25.19 6.42 8.79
N ARG A 309 -25.91 6.95 7.79
CA ARG A 309 -27.34 6.63 7.62
C ARG A 309 -27.59 5.15 7.37
N SER A 310 -26.81 4.49 6.50
CA SER A 310 -26.96 3.05 6.26
C SER A 310 -26.68 2.19 7.50
N LEU A 311 -25.88 2.70 8.45
CA LEU A 311 -25.59 2.02 9.70
C LEU A 311 -26.69 2.21 10.76
N GLY A 312 -27.62 3.14 10.54
CA GLY A 312 -28.72 3.48 11.45
C GLY A 312 -28.42 4.62 12.41
N MET A 313 -27.56 5.58 12.03
CA MET A 313 -27.48 6.86 12.75
C MET A 313 -28.63 7.77 12.30
N ASP A 314 -29.32 8.39 13.26
CA ASP A 314 -30.55 9.14 13.01
C ASP A 314 -30.24 10.58 12.58
N ASN A 315 -29.39 11.26 13.34
CA ASN A 315 -29.09 12.67 13.10
C ASN A 315 -27.80 12.83 12.29
N ILE A 316 -27.94 13.03 10.99
CA ILE A 316 -26.80 13.20 10.07
C ILE A 316 -26.95 14.48 9.26
N PHE A 317 -26.02 15.41 9.48
CA PHE A 317 -25.94 16.66 8.73
C PHE A 317 -25.44 16.37 7.31
N MET A 318 -26.36 16.48 6.34
CA MET A 318 -26.05 16.31 4.93
C MET A 318 -26.90 17.26 4.06
N PRO A 319 -26.49 18.53 3.95
CA PRO A 319 -27.19 19.51 3.14
C PRO A 319 -27.10 19.19 1.64
N ALA A 320 -28.01 19.72 0.83
CA ALA A 320 -28.08 19.42 -0.61
C ALA A 320 -26.75 19.70 -1.35
N TYR A 321 -26.03 20.77 -0.98
CA TYR A 321 -24.75 21.14 -1.58
C TYR A 321 -23.61 20.13 -1.28
N PHE A 322 -23.79 19.22 -0.31
CA PHE A 322 -22.83 18.13 -0.07
C PHE A 322 -22.79 17.16 -1.26
N ALA A 323 -23.95 16.85 -1.86
CA ALA A 323 -24.02 15.99 -3.05
C ALA A 323 -23.38 16.69 -4.26
N GLU A 324 -23.54 18.02 -4.35
CA GLU A 324 -22.89 18.82 -5.39
C GLU A 324 -21.36 18.70 -5.33
N ALA A 325 -20.75 18.75 -4.15
CA ALA A 325 -19.29 18.63 -3.98
C ALA A 325 -18.72 17.33 -4.58
N ARG A 326 -19.48 16.22 -4.50
CA ARG A 326 -19.10 14.96 -5.15
C ARG A 326 -19.22 15.03 -6.66
N SER A 327 -20.28 15.63 -7.19
CA SER A 327 -20.45 15.81 -8.65
C SER A 327 -19.32 16.65 -9.26
N VAL A 328 -18.87 17.67 -8.53
CA VAL A 328 -17.76 18.55 -8.89
C VAL A 328 -16.43 17.78 -8.97
N LEU A 329 -16.16 16.87 -8.03
CA LEU A 329 -14.97 16.01 -8.06
C LEU A 329 -14.90 15.16 -9.34
N VAL A 330 -16.03 14.64 -9.80
CA VAL A 330 -16.10 13.84 -11.03
C VAL A 330 -15.73 14.70 -12.25
N ARG A 331 -16.25 15.93 -12.30
CA ARG A 331 -15.94 16.90 -13.37
C ARG A 331 -14.47 17.31 -13.34
N GLU A 332 -13.92 17.67 -12.18
CA GLU A 332 -12.48 17.94 -11.99
C GLU A 332 -11.62 16.82 -12.59
N ARG A 333 -11.85 15.57 -12.18
CA ARG A 333 -11.07 14.42 -12.67
C ARG A 333 -11.21 14.21 -14.18
N ARG A 334 -12.42 14.39 -14.72
CA ARG A 334 -12.69 14.27 -16.16
C ARG A 334 -11.86 15.27 -16.96
N PHE A 335 -11.85 16.54 -16.55
CA PHE A 335 -11.11 17.59 -17.22
C PHE A 335 -9.59 17.40 -17.10
N LYS A 336 -9.09 17.04 -15.92
CA LYS A 336 -7.66 16.70 -15.71
C LYS A 336 -7.19 15.57 -16.61
N ASN A 337 -8.00 14.51 -16.73
CA ASN A 337 -7.66 13.35 -17.56
C ASN A 337 -7.68 13.71 -19.05
N LYS A 338 -8.64 14.53 -19.50
CA LYS A 338 -8.67 15.05 -20.88
C LYS A 338 -7.42 15.87 -21.19
N ALA A 339 -7.04 16.80 -20.31
CA ALA A 339 -5.83 17.63 -20.50
C ALA A 339 -4.57 16.76 -20.69
N ARG A 340 -4.39 15.75 -19.82
CA ARG A 340 -3.25 14.81 -19.93
C ARG A 340 -3.30 13.99 -21.21
N ALA A 341 -4.47 13.52 -21.62
CA ALA A 341 -4.61 12.74 -22.84
C ALA A 341 -4.27 13.56 -24.10
N ILE A 342 -4.57 14.86 -24.11
CA ILE A 342 -4.19 15.75 -25.21
C ILE A 342 -2.66 15.96 -25.20
N LEU A 343 -2.07 16.21 -24.04
CA LEU A 343 -0.63 16.41 -23.89
C LEU A 343 0.19 15.25 -24.50
N LEU A 344 -0.23 14.01 -24.22
CA LEU A 344 0.44 12.81 -24.73
C LEU A 344 0.32 12.62 -26.26
N LYS A 345 -0.50 13.42 -26.94
CA LYS A 345 -0.67 13.38 -28.41
C LYS A 345 0.06 14.50 -29.14
N ILE A 346 0.74 15.39 -28.42
CA ILE A 346 1.47 16.51 -29.04
C ILE A 346 2.84 16.05 -29.49
N THR A 347 3.04 15.90 -30.80
CA THR A 347 4.29 15.44 -31.41
C THR A 347 5.11 16.56 -32.05
N GLY A 348 4.57 17.77 -32.17
CA GLY A 348 5.26 18.91 -32.77
C GLY A 348 5.03 20.22 -32.04
N GLU A 349 6.02 21.10 -32.06
CA GLU A 349 5.95 22.44 -31.42
C GLU A 349 4.87 23.33 -32.07
N ASN A 350 4.49 23.05 -33.32
CA ASN A 350 3.45 23.75 -34.07
C ASN A 350 2.01 23.38 -33.65
N MET A 351 1.81 22.38 -32.80
CA MET A 351 0.50 21.93 -32.32
C MET A 351 -0.06 22.84 -31.22
N LEU A 352 -0.05 24.16 -31.47
CA LEU A 352 -0.42 25.20 -30.51
C LEU A 352 -1.89 25.08 -30.09
N LYS A 353 -2.79 24.71 -31.01
CA LYS A 353 -4.22 24.53 -30.72
C LYS A 353 -4.46 23.42 -29.69
N GLN A 354 -3.75 22.31 -29.81
CA GLN A 354 -3.84 21.17 -28.89
C GLN A 354 -3.26 21.54 -27.52
N ALA A 355 -2.12 22.22 -27.50
CA ALA A 355 -1.50 22.70 -26.27
C ALA A 355 -2.41 23.68 -25.51
N ASP A 356 -3.01 24.63 -26.22
CA ASP A 356 -3.96 25.58 -25.67
C ASP A 356 -5.20 24.86 -25.13
N HIS A 357 -5.76 23.92 -25.91
CA HIS A 357 -6.90 23.12 -25.46
C HIS A 357 -6.58 22.26 -24.22
N ALA A 358 -5.38 21.68 -24.14
CA ALA A 358 -4.94 20.95 -22.94
C ALA A 358 -4.90 21.87 -21.70
N ARG A 359 -4.40 23.09 -21.86
CA ARG A 359 -4.39 24.12 -20.82
C ARG A 359 -5.80 24.53 -20.42
N GLU A 360 -6.71 24.80 -21.35
CA GLU A 360 -8.12 25.11 -21.06
C GLU A 360 -8.78 24.01 -20.22
N MET A 361 -8.56 22.73 -20.58
CA MET A 361 -9.09 21.61 -19.81
C MET A 361 -8.49 21.57 -18.41
N MET A 362 -7.20 21.86 -18.25
CA MET A 362 -6.55 21.93 -16.94
C MET A 362 -7.07 23.09 -16.08
N ILE A 363 -7.31 24.26 -16.67
CA ILE A 363 -7.92 25.43 -16.01
C ILE A 363 -9.31 25.06 -15.48
N LYS A 364 -10.19 24.50 -16.34
CA LYS A 364 -11.51 24.00 -15.93
C LYS A 364 -11.42 22.99 -14.78
N SER A 365 -10.46 22.05 -14.85
CA SER A 365 -10.23 21.12 -13.76
C SER A 365 -9.93 21.83 -12.44
N ARG A 366 -9.12 22.89 -12.46
CA ARG A 366 -8.74 23.65 -11.26
C ARG A 366 -9.91 24.47 -10.72
N GLU A 367 -10.72 25.08 -11.57
CA GLU A 367 -11.95 25.78 -11.17
C GLU A 367 -12.90 24.85 -10.41
N TYR A 368 -13.15 23.64 -10.95
CA TYR A 368 -13.91 22.62 -10.23
C TYR A 368 -13.21 22.19 -8.93
N GLY A 369 -11.88 22.11 -8.91
CA GLY A 369 -11.12 21.86 -7.68
C GLY A 369 -11.32 22.92 -6.60
N LYS A 370 -11.34 24.21 -6.97
CA LYS A 370 -11.61 25.35 -6.08
C LYS A 370 -13.04 25.28 -5.54
N LYS A 371 -14.03 25.13 -6.44
CA LYS A 371 -15.45 24.98 -6.05
C LYS A 371 -15.66 23.79 -5.12
N ARG A 372 -15.01 22.65 -5.37
CA ARG A 372 -15.05 21.49 -4.47
C ARG A 372 -14.52 21.82 -3.08
N ALA A 373 -13.37 22.50 -3.01
CA ALA A 373 -12.76 22.86 -1.74
C ALA A 373 -13.65 23.81 -0.93
N GLU A 374 -14.26 24.81 -1.57
CA GLU A 374 -15.21 25.73 -0.94
C GLU A 374 -16.44 25.01 -0.38
N LEU A 375 -17.05 24.09 -1.15
CA LEU A 375 -18.20 23.33 -0.70
C LEU A 375 -17.88 22.43 0.51
N TYR A 376 -16.73 21.75 0.52
CA TYR A 376 -16.34 20.92 1.66
C TYR A 376 -15.89 21.76 2.88
N ALA A 377 -15.29 22.92 2.66
CA ALA A 377 -14.94 23.86 3.74
C ALA A 377 -16.21 24.38 4.42
N ARG A 378 -17.19 24.84 3.63
CA ARG A 378 -18.52 25.24 4.12
C ARG A 378 -19.21 24.10 4.87
N TYR A 379 -19.22 22.89 4.29
CA TYR A 379 -19.77 21.70 4.95
C TYR A 379 -19.13 21.45 6.31
N LYS A 380 -17.79 21.51 6.40
CA LYS A 380 -17.06 21.31 7.66
C LYS A 380 -17.43 22.36 8.72
N GLN A 381 -17.49 23.63 8.34
CA GLN A 381 -17.87 24.71 9.27
C GLN A 381 -19.30 24.52 9.79
N GLU A 382 -20.27 24.31 8.88
CA GLU A 382 -21.67 24.14 9.28
C GLU A 382 -21.90 22.88 10.11
N LEU A 383 -21.22 21.77 9.78
CA LEU A 383 -21.28 20.52 10.56
C LEU A 383 -20.84 20.73 12.01
N LEU A 384 -19.74 21.47 12.22
CA LEU A 384 -19.18 21.71 13.55
C LEU A 384 -20.00 22.75 14.35
N LEU A 385 -20.62 23.71 13.69
CA LEU A 385 -21.44 24.75 14.34
C LEU A 385 -22.84 24.26 14.70
N LYS A 386 -23.50 23.52 13.80
CA LYS A 386 -24.90 23.09 13.97
C LYS A 386 -25.06 21.83 14.82
N GLY A 387 -23.96 21.12 15.08
CA GLY A 387 -23.71 20.31 16.29
C GLY A 387 -24.50 19.04 16.55
N ALA A 388 -25.64 18.80 15.90
CA ALA A 388 -26.47 17.61 16.14
C ALA A 388 -26.12 16.42 15.24
N ASP A 389 -24.84 16.20 14.89
CA ASP A 389 -24.43 15.07 14.06
C ASP A 389 -23.93 13.90 14.93
N ASP A 390 -24.57 12.74 14.78
CA ASP A 390 -24.29 11.53 15.54
C ASP A 390 -22.84 11.04 15.38
N ARG A 391 -22.15 11.40 14.30
CA ARG A 391 -20.74 11.05 14.09
C ARG A 391 -19.80 11.84 15.00
N LEU A 392 -20.20 13.03 15.46
CA LEU A 392 -19.39 13.86 16.38
C LEU A 392 -19.58 13.44 17.84
N ASN A 393 -20.65 12.71 18.16
CA ASN A 393 -20.86 12.13 19.49
C ASN A 393 -19.93 10.92 19.70
N PRO A 394 -19.02 10.94 20.69
CA PRO A 394 -18.03 9.87 20.88
C PRO A 394 -18.63 8.46 21.03
N GLY A 395 -19.70 8.33 21.83
CA GLY A 395 -20.35 7.05 22.10
C GLY A 395 -21.01 6.47 20.84
N LYS A 396 -21.75 7.30 20.09
CA LYS A 396 -22.34 6.88 18.81
C LYS A 396 -21.27 6.58 17.76
N ALA A 397 -20.25 7.42 17.62
CA ALA A 397 -19.14 7.22 16.68
C ALA A 397 -18.40 5.90 16.91
N ILE A 398 -18.11 5.56 18.18
CA ILE A 398 -17.48 4.29 18.58
C ILE A 398 -18.41 3.11 18.28
N LYS A 399 -19.67 3.18 18.74
CA LYS A 399 -20.67 2.12 18.54
C LYS A 399 -20.84 1.74 17.06
N PHE A 400 -21.11 2.73 16.21
CA PHE A 400 -21.39 2.49 14.80
C PHE A 400 -20.12 2.30 13.96
N GLY A 401 -18.99 2.92 14.33
CA GLY A 401 -17.71 2.62 13.70
C GLY A 401 -17.26 1.18 13.96
N LEU A 402 -17.46 0.67 15.18
CA LEU A 402 -17.17 -0.72 15.51
C LEU A 402 -18.11 -1.68 14.78
N LYS A 403 -19.40 -1.35 14.71
CA LYS A 403 -20.38 -2.08 13.88
C LYS A 403 -19.90 -2.18 12.44
N TYR A 404 -19.48 -1.07 11.84
CA TYR A 404 -19.02 -1.04 10.46
C TYR A 404 -17.75 -1.87 10.25
N LEU A 405 -16.76 -1.77 11.15
CA LEU A 405 -15.56 -2.61 11.07
C LEU A 405 -15.91 -4.10 11.24
N ALA A 406 -16.81 -4.46 12.15
CA ALA A 406 -17.27 -5.84 12.34
C ALA A 406 -17.98 -6.39 11.09
N GLU A 407 -18.80 -5.57 10.41
CA GLU A 407 -19.40 -5.94 9.13
C GLU A 407 -18.33 -6.17 8.05
N MET A 408 -17.28 -5.35 8.01
CA MET A 408 -16.16 -5.55 7.08
C MET A 408 -15.38 -6.82 7.41
N MET A 409 -15.09 -7.10 8.68
CA MET A 409 -14.44 -8.33 9.12
C MET A 409 -15.25 -9.57 8.70
N LYS A 410 -16.56 -9.57 8.98
CA LYS A 410 -17.47 -10.66 8.57
C LYS A 410 -17.48 -10.84 7.05
N ARG A 411 -17.62 -9.74 6.30
CA ARG A 411 -17.67 -9.78 4.83
C ARG A 411 -16.38 -10.29 4.20
N GLN A 412 -15.25 -10.02 4.83
CA GLN A 412 -13.92 -10.46 4.38
C GLN A 412 -13.46 -11.75 5.08
N LYS A 413 -14.38 -12.49 5.71
CA LYS A 413 -14.12 -13.80 6.35
C LYS A 413 -12.94 -13.75 7.33
N GLY A 414 -12.85 -12.68 8.11
CA GLY A 414 -11.80 -12.50 9.11
C GLY A 414 -10.47 -11.96 8.58
N ASP A 415 -10.28 -11.72 7.28
CA ASP A 415 -9.06 -11.09 6.76
C ASP A 415 -9.02 -9.60 7.16
N ILE A 416 -8.17 -9.27 8.13
CA ILE A 416 -8.00 -7.94 8.71
C ILE A 416 -7.55 -6.95 7.64
N SER A 417 -6.62 -7.34 6.77
CA SER A 417 -6.08 -6.49 5.71
C SER A 417 -7.17 -6.08 4.72
N LEU A 418 -8.00 -7.03 4.28
CA LEU A 418 -9.12 -6.77 3.40
C LEU A 418 -10.26 -6.03 4.11
N ALA A 419 -10.48 -6.26 5.40
CA ALA A 419 -11.48 -5.54 6.19
C ALA A 419 -11.11 -4.06 6.34
N LEU A 420 -9.85 -3.75 6.67
CA LEU A 420 -9.34 -2.38 6.72
C LEU A 420 -9.39 -1.70 5.35
N ALA A 421 -9.02 -2.41 4.28
CA ALA A 421 -9.14 -1.90 2.93
C ALA A 421 -10.62 -1.65 2.54
N SER A 422 -11.55 -2.51 2.97
CA SER A 422 -12.99 -2.34 2.75
C SER A 422 -13.55 -1.16 3.53
N TYR A 423 -13.10 -0.95 4.76
CA TYR A 423 -13.49 0.18 5.59
C TYR A 423 -13.15 1.51 4.90
N ASN A 424 -11.92 1.61 4.36
CA ASN A 424 -11.42 2.82 3.71
C ASN A 424 -11.91 3.04 2.27
N ALA A 425 -11.83 2.00 1.41
CA ALA A 425 -12.13 2.12 -0.02
C ALA A 425 -13.54 1.65 -0.41
N GLY A 426 -14.25 1.02 0.51
CA GLY A 426 -15.52 0.36 0.27
C GLY A 426 -15.33 -1.08 -0.23
N PRO A 427 -16.22 -2.01 0.19
CA PRO A 427 -16.09 -3.43 -0.13
C PRO A 427 -16.30 -3.76 -1.62
N GLY A 428 -16.99 -2.89 -2.37
CA GLY A 428 -17.12 -3.02 -3.83
C GLY A 428 -15.76 -2.95 -4.55
N ARG A 429 -14.82 -2.14 -4.05
CA ARG A 429 -13.46 -2.05 -4.59
C ARG A 429 -12.66 -3.32 -4.31
N ILE A 430 -12.84 -3.92 -3.14
CA ILE A 430 -12.15 -5.18 -2.80
C ILE A 430 -12.58 -6.28 -3.77
N LYS A 431 -13.89 -6.39 -4.06
CA LYS A 431 -14.41 -7.30 -5.08
C LYS A 431 -13.84 -7.01 -6.47
N GLN A 432 -13.80 -5.74 -6.89
CA GLN A 432 -13.28 -5.32 -8.19
C GLN A 432 -11.81 -5.71 -8.40
N TYR A 433 -10.97 -5.51 -7.37
CA TYR A 433 -9.54 -5.77 -7.47
C TYR A 433 -9.13 -7.17 -7.01
N LYS A 434 -10.10 -8.00 -6.56
CA LYS A 434 -9.86 -9.33 -5.96
C LYS A 434 -8.79 -9.29 -4.85
N GLY A 435 -8.82 -8.22 -4.05
CA GLY A 435 -7.79 -7.93 -3.04
C GLY A 435 -7.74 -6.45 -2.67
N ILE A 436 -6.62 -6.01 -2.12
CA ILE A 436 -6.42 -4.60 -1.72
C ILE A 436 -6.30 -3.73 -3.00
N PRO A 437 -7.09 -2.66 -3.17
CA PRO A 437 -7.03 -1.82 -4.36
C PRO A 437 -5.71 -1.02 -4.40
N PRO A 438 -5.18 -0.69 -5.60
CA PRO A 438 -3.96 0.09 -5.78
C PRO A 438 -4.17 1.59 -5.53
N TYR A 439 -4.80 1.92 -4.41
CA TYR A 439 -5.00 3.29 -3.95
C TYR A 439 -3.98 3.58 -2.86
N SER A 440 -3.16 4.61 -3.07
CA SER A 440 -2.11 4.98 -2.12
C SER A 440 -2.67 5.21 -0.71
N GLU A 441 -3.82 5.88 -0.59
CA GLU A 441 -4.49 6.11 0.69
C GLU A 441 -4.86 4.79 1.38
N THR A 442 -5.52 3.87 0.68
CA THR A 442 -5.98 2.59 1.25
C THR A 442 -4.83 1.70 1.71
N ILE A 443 -3.74 1.67 0.94
CA ILE A 443 -2.55 0.89 1.31
C ILE A 443 -1.86 1.52 2.52
N CYS A 444 -1.66 2.84 2.53
CA CYS A 444 -1.08 3.55 3.67
C CYS A 444 -1.95 3.42 4.92
N TYR A 445 -3.27 3.43 4.76
CA TYR A 445 -4.25 3.24 5.82
C TYR A 445 -4.08 1.89 6.50
N ARG A 446 -4.07 0.79 5.73
CA ARG A 446 -3.80 -0.56 6.23
C ARG A 446 -2.44 -0.63 6.94
N ASN A 447 -1.36 -0.19 6.28
CA ASN A 447 -0.01 -0.26 6.84
C ASN A 447 0.10 0.48 8.18
N SER A 448 -0.52 1.66 8.28
CA SER A 448 -0.48 2.48 9.49
C SER A 448 -1.23 1.83 10.65
N ILE A 449 -2.42 1.30 10.39
CA ILE A 449 -3.25 0.64 11.41
C ILE A 449 -2.57 -0.62 11.91
N LEU A 450 -2.05 -1.48 11.03
CA LEU A 450 -1.35 -2.68 11.47
C LEU A 450 -0.06 -2.37 12.22
N LYS A 451 0.65 -1.29 11.85
CA LYS A 451 1.80 -0.82 12.65
C LYS A 451 1.39 -0.44 14.07
N TYR A 452 0.31 0.33 14.25
CA TYR A 452 -0.20 0.67 15.59
C TYR A 452 -0.69 -0.57 16.33
N TYR A 453 -1.44 -1.44 15.66
CA TYR A 453 -1.99 -2.65 16.25
C TYR A 453 -0.90 -3.59 16.75
N ARG A 454 0.13 -3.88 15.95
CA ARG A 454 1.30 -4.68 16.36
C ARG A 454 2.02 -4.05 17.55
N SER A 455 2.15 -2.71 17.58
CA SER A 455 2.72 -2.00 18.73
C SER A 455 1.88 -2.16 20.00
N TYR A 456 0.55 -2.12 19.89
CA TYR A 456 -0.34 -2.36 21.03
C TYR A 456 -0.30 -3.81 21.52
N LEU A 457 -0.27 -4.78 20.61
CA LEU A 457 -0.10 -6.19 20.96
C LEU A 457 1.22 -6.43 21.69
N LYS A 458 2.33 -5.81 21.25
CA LYS A 458 3.62 -5.90 21.95
C LYS A 458 3.53 -5.35 23.38
N LYS A 459 2.86 -4.21 23.58
CA LYS A 459 2.63 -3.64 24.92
C LYS A 459 1.80 -4.58 25.79
N LEU A 460 0.75 -5.18 25.24
CA LEU A 460 -0.10 -6.15 25.94
C LEU A 460 0.71 -7.37 26.39
N ASN A 461 1.52 -7.94 25.49
CA ASN A 461 2.38 -9.09 25.81
C ASN A 461 3.39 -8.76 26.91
N ASN A 462 4.00 -7.57 26.86
CA ASN A 462 4.91 -7.11 27.91
C ASN A 462 4.20 -6.96 29.26
N TYR A 463 2.97 -6.43 29.26
CA TYR A 463 2.16 -6.32 30.47
C TYR A 463 1.86 -7.70 31.08
N HIS A 464 1.44 -8.67 30.26
CA HIS A 464 1.22 -10.06 30.72
C HIS A 464 2.50 -10.70 31.26
N ALA A 465 3.64 -10.52 30.58
CA ALA A 465 4.92 -11.04 31.06
C ALA A 465 5.34 -10.43 32.41
N GLY A 466 5.03 -9.14 32.63
CA GLY A 466 5.24 -8.47 33.91
C GLY A 466 4.38 -9.06 35.02
N LEU A 467 3.09 -9.32 34.77
CA LEU A 467 2.20 -9.95 35.74
C LEU A 467 2.63 -11.37 36.10
N VAL A 468 3.11 -12.16 35.14
CA VAL A 468 3.64 -13.50 35.41
C VAL A 468 4.86 -13.43 36.32
N ARG A 469 5.79 -12.49 36.08
CA ARG A 469 6.96 -12.30 36.94
C ARG A 469 6.56 -11.91 38.37
N GLN A 470 5.59 -11.00 38.53
CA GLN A 470 5.10 -10.58 39.86
C GLN A 470 4.37 -11.68 40.64
N LYS A 471 3.90 -12.75 40.00
CA LYS A 471 3.26 -13.90 40.66
C LYS A 471 4.25 -15.01 41.04
N VAL A 472 5.49 -14.94 40.55
CA VAL A 472 6.55 -15.94 40.78
C VAL A 472 7.52 -15.50 41.89
N TYR A 473 7.50 -14.22 42.27
CA TYR A 473 8.06 -13.69 43.52
C TYR A 473 6.96 -13.58 44.57
#